data_AF-A0A7K2MYV7-F1
#
_entry.id   AF-A0A7K2MYV7-F1
#
_cell.length_a   1.000
_cell.length_b   1.000
_cell.length_c   1.000
_cell.angle_alpha   90.00
_cell.angle_beta   90.00
_cell.angle_gamma   90.00
#
_symmetry.space_group_name_H-M   'P 1'
#
loop_
_entity.id
_entity.type
_entity.pdbx_description
1 polymer ?
#
loop_
_entity_poly.entity_id
_entity_poly.type
_entity_poly.pdbx_seq_one_letter_code
_entity_poly.pdbx_strand_id
1 'polypeptide(L)' 'MTSVNDLVRPDRYPRSSQYDPAWLLDLDMGPNPLWLLEDLAHDLDLRPGMRVLDLGSGKGATSVFLAREYGAEVVAA' A
#
# COMPACT_ATOMS: atom_id res chain seq x y z
N MET A 1 -1.67 -2.87 27.18
CA MET A 1 -2.23 -2.92 25.81
C MET A 1 -1.50 -1.87 25.00
N THR A 2 -0.82 -2.29 23.94
CA THR A 2 -0.19 -1.36 22.98
C THR A 2 -1.31 -0.68 22.19
N SER A 3 -1.27 0.65 22.06
CA SER A 3 -2.23 1.37 21.22
C SER A 3 -1.92 1.11 19.74
N VAL A 4 -2.93 1.19 18.88
CA VAL A 4 -2.74 1.13 17.42
C VAL A 4 -1.78 2.24 16.93
N ASN A 5 -1.75 3.37 17.63
CA ASN A 5 -0.83 4.47 17.33
C ASN A 5 0.63 4.19 17.69
N ASP A 6 0.90 3.18 18.53
CA ASP A 6 2.25 2.80 18.95
C ASP A 6 2.89 1.78 17.99
N LEU A 7 2.20 1.39 16.91
CA LEU A 7 2.71 0.47 15.91
C LEU A 7 3.92 1.06 15.16
N VAL A 8 4.86 0.19 14.81
CA VAL A 8 6.12 0.56 14.15
C VAL A 8 5.86 1.16 12.77
N ARG A 9 6.48 2.31 12.51
CA ARG A 9 6.50 3.01 11.22
C ARG A 9 7.95 3.09 10.73
N PRO A 10 8.43 2.12 9.94
CA PRO A 10 9.84 2.04 9.59
C PRO A 10 10.21 3.04 8.50
N ASP A 11 11.31 3.76 8.69
CA ASP A 11 11.82 4.76 7.73
C ASP A 11 12.13 4.20 6.34
N ARG A 12 12.35 2.88 6.23
CA ARG A 12 12.56 2.19 4.95
C ARG A 12 11.33 2.16 4.03
N TYR A 13 10.14 2.37 4.60
CA TYR A 13 8.87 2.42 3.86
C TYR A 13 8.22 3.80 4.07
N PRO A 14 8.84 4.88 3.55
CA PRO A 14 8.44 6.25 3.84
C PRO A 14 7.06 6.61 3.31
N ARG A 15 6.54 5.94 2.27
CA ARG A 15 5.18 6.17 1.75
C ARG A 15 4.15 5.41 2.57
N SER A 16 4.36 4.11 2.76
CA SER A 16 3.45 3.25 3.55
C SER A 16 3.34 3.70 5.00
N SER A 17 4.41 4.24 5.58
CA SER A 17 4.44 4.72 6.97
C SER A 17 3.58 5.96 7.23
N GLN A 18 3.06 6.62 6.19
CA GLN A 18 2.18 7.79 6.32
C GLN A 18 0.71 7.43 6.52
N TYR A 19 0.33 6.18 6.27
CA TYR A 19 -1.06 5.74 6.40
C TYR A 19 -1.49 5.59 7.87
N ASP A 20 -2.79 5.70 8.12
CA ASP A 20 -3.37 5.42 9.43
C ASP A 20 -3.27 3.92 9.73
N PRO A 21 -2.60 3.50 10.82
CA PRO A 21 -2.46 2.10 11.18
C PRO A 21 -3.81 1.42 11.46
N ALA A 22 -4.82 2.14 11.96
CA ALA A 22 -6.15 1.59 12.17
C ALA A 22 -6.80 1.21 10.83
N TRP A 23 -6.70 2.11 9.84
CA TRP A 23 -7.18 1.86 8.48
C TRP A 23 -6.47 0.66 7.84
N LEU A 24 -5.15 0.53 8.01
CA LEU A 24 -4.41 -0.61 7.48
C LEU A 24 -4.83 -1.94 8.13
N LEU A 25 -5.02 -1.96 9.44
CA LEU A 25 -5.48 -3.15 10.16
C LEU A 25 -6.90 -3.56 9.74
N ASP A 26 -7.80 -2.61 9.49
CA ASP A 26 -9.16 -2.92 9.00
C ASP A 26 -9.14 -3.55 7.59
N LEU A 27 -8.11 -3.24 6.79
CA LEU A 27 -7.87 -3.81 5.47
C LEU A 27 -6.99 -5.06 5.48
N ASP A 28 -6.56 -5.52 6.66
CA ASP A 28 -5.64 -6.64 6.79
C ASP A 28 -6.26 -7.94 6.23
N MET A 29 -5.43 -8.64 5.47
CA MET A 29 -5.71 -9.90 4.80
C MET A 29 -4.45 -10.80 4.78
N GLY A 30 -3.38 -10.45 5.50
CA GLY A 30 -2.12 -11.20 5.48
C GLY A 30 -0.87 -10.36 5.83
N PRO A 31 0.30 -10.69 5.26
CA PRO A 31 1.50 -9.87 5.42
C PRO A 31 1.24 -8.42 4.98
N ASN A 32 1.86 -7.44 5.65
CA ASN A 32 1.61 -6.01 5.42
C ASN A 32 1.70 -5.66 3.92
N PRO A 33 0.56 -5.38 3.25
CA PRO A 33 0.53 -5.32 1.80
C PRO A 33 1.19 -4.06 1.25
N LEU A 34 1.18 -2.96 1.99
CA LEU A 34 1.80 -1.71 1.54
C LEU A 34 3.32 -1.77 1.61
N TRP A 35 3.88 -2.36 2.67
CA TRP A 35 5.33 -2.55 2.78
C TRP A 35 5.87 -3.43 1.66
N LEU A 36 5.18 -4.54 1.37
CA LEU A 36 5.56 -5.44 0.28
C LEU A 36 5.48 -4.75 -1.09
N LEU A 37 4.42 -3.97 -1.30
CA LEU A 37 4.24 -3.27 -2.57
C LEU A 37 5.22 -2.10 -2.73
N GLU A 38 5.53 -1.35 -1.69
CA GLU A 38 6.51 -0.26 -1.75
C GLU A 38 7.91 -0.79 -2.06
N ASP A 39 8.28 -1.94 -1.46
CA ASP A 39 9.52 -2.65 -1.75
C ASP A 39 9.59 -3.06 -3.24
N LEU A 40 8.54 -3.73 -3.73
CA LEU A 40 8.46 -4.15 -5.14
C LEU A 40 8.44 -2.97 -6.10
N ALA A 41 7.73 -1.89 -5.75
CA ALA A 41 7.58 -0.73 -6.61
C ALA A 41 8.89 0.03 -6.84
N HIS A 42 9.92 -0.18 -6.01
CA HIS A 42 11.26 0.36 -6.26
C HIS A 42 11.85 -0.13 -7.59
N ASP A 43 11.55 -1.38 -7.96
CA ASP A 43 12.03 -2.01 -9.20
C ASP A 43 11.07 -1.79 -10.38
N LEU A 44 9.90 -1.19 -10.14
CA LEU A 44 8.92 -0.88 -11.16
C LEU A 44 9.04 0.62 -11.52
N ASP A 45 9.35 0.95 -12.78
CA ASP A 45 9.31 2.33 -13.30
C ASP A 45 7.85 2.82 -13.43
N LEU A 46 7.12 2.85 -12.31
CA LEU A 46 5.73 3.29 -12.22
C LEU A 46 5.68 4.80 -12.40
N ARG A 47 4.91 5.22 -13.40
CA ARG A 47 4.73 6.63 -13.76
C ARG A 47 3.25 6.99 -13.74
N PRO A 48 2.90 8.24 -13.40
CA PRO A 48 1.52 8.71 -13.46
C PRO A 48 0.87 8.44 -14.82
N GLY A 49 -0.39 8.00 -14.81
CA GLY A 49 -1.16 7.65 -16.00
C GLY A 49 -0.89 6.25 -16.57
N MET A 50 0.04 5.47 -15.98
CA MET A 50 0.14 4.05 -16.30
C MET A 50 -1.10 3.30 -15.83
N ARG A 51 -1.52 2.28 -16.61
CA ARG A 51 -2.64 1.40 -16.22
C ARG A 51 -2.09 0.18 -15.50
N VAL A 52 -2.65 -0.13 -14.34
CA VAL A 52 -2.28 -1.29 -13.54
C VAL A 52 -3.50 -2.17 -13.29
N LEU A 53 -3.35 -3.47 -13.48
CA LEU A 53 -4.33 -4.47 -13.06
C LEU A 53 -3.85 -5.08 -11.74
N ASP A 54 -4.56 -4.80 -10.65
CA ASP A 54 -4.30 -5.33 -9.32
C ASP A 54 -5.09 -6.63 -9.13
N LEU A 55 -4.44 -7.76 -9.41
CA LEU A 55 -5.01 -9.10 -9.29
C LEU A 55 -4.91 -9.61 -7.86
N GLY A 56 -6.04 -10.00 -7.28
CA GLY A 56 -6.07 -10.42 -5.87
C GLY A 56 -5.97 -9.21 -4.93
N SER A 57 -6.57 -8.10 -5.35
CA SER A 57 -6.57 -6.80 -4.64
C SER A 57 -7.15 -6.83 -3.23
N GLY A 58 -7.86 -7.90 -2.85
CA GLY A 58 -8.44 -8.08 -1.53
C GLY A 58 -9.41 -6.94 -1.19
N LYS A 59 -9.14 -6.22 -0.11
CA LYS A 59 -9.93 -5.04 0.29
C LYS A 59 -9.43 -3.73 -0.36
N GLY A 60 -8.47 -3.80 -1.28
CA GLY A 60 -8.04 -2.68 -2.14
C GLY A 60 -6.95 -1.78 -1.57
N ALA A 61 -6.26 -2.16 -0.49
CA ALA A 61 -5.18 -1.34 0.10
C ALA A 61 -4.07 -1.02 -0.92
N THR A 62 -3.61 -2.04 -1.64
CA THR A 62 -2.60 -1.94 -2.71
C THR A 62 -3.08 -1.09 -3.88
N SER A 63 -4.34 -1.23 -4.27
CA SER A 63 -4.93 -0.46 -5.37
C SER A 63 -4.97 1.03 -5.03
N VAL A 64 -5.37 1.38 -3.80
CA VAL A 64 -5.37 2.76 -3.30
C VAL A 64 -3.95 3.32 -3.24
N PHE A 65 -2.98 2.52 -2.80
CA PHE A 65 -1.58 2.92 -2.75
C PHE A 65 -1.02 3.23 -4.13
N LEU A 66 -1.23 2.36 -5.12
CA LEU A 66 -0.79 2.60 -6.51
C LEU A 66 -1.40 3.87 -7.11
N ALA A 67 -2.70 4.07 -6.90
CA ALA A 67 -3.39 5.26 -7.40
C ALA A 67 -2.87 6.55 -6.73
N ARG A 68 -2.68 6.53 -5.40
CA ARG A 68 -2.27 7.73 -4.63
C ARG A 68 -0.78 8.05 -4.77
N GLU A 69 0.09 7.06 -4.63
CA GLU A 69 1.53 7.27 -4.53
C GLU A 69 2.22 7.30 -5.90
N TYR A 70 1.63 6.68 -6.91
CA TYR A 70 2.21 6.60 -8.26
C TYR A 70 1.34 7.23 -9.35
N GLY A 71 0.14 7.71 -9.02
CA GLY A 71 -0.79 8.30 -9.99
C GLY A 71 -1.24 7.32 -11.06
N ALA A 72 -1.24 6.02 -10.76
CA ALA A 72 -1.65 4.97 -11.69
C ALA A 72 -3.17 4.90 -11.84
N GLU A 73 -3.63 4.54 -13.04
CA GLU A 73 -5.02 4.15 -13.29
C GLU A 73 -5.19 2.66 -12.96
N VAL A 74 -5.82 2.37 -11.82
CA VAL A 74 -5.89 1.01 -11.28
C VAL A 74 -7.25 0.37 -11.56
N VAL A 75 -7.21 -0.85 -12.10
CA VAL A 75 -8.36 -1.76 -12.14
C VAL A 75 -8.10 -2.88 -11.15
N ALA A 76 -9.03 -3.12 -10.24
CA ALA A 76 -8.95 -4.18 -9.23
C ALA A 76 -9.83 -5.37 -9.65
N ALA A 77 -9.31 -6.61 -9.49
CA ALA A 77 -10.01 -7.84 -9.81
C ALA A 77 -9.71 -8.98 -8.82
#